data_AF-A0A8X6QF75-F1
#
_entry.id   AF-A0A8X6QF75-F1
#
_cell.length_a   1.000
_cell.length_b   1.000
_cell.length_c   1.000
_cell.angle_alpha   90.00
_cell.angle_beta   90.00
_cell.angle_gamma   90.00
#
_symmetry.space_group_name_H-M   'P 1'
#
loop_
_entity.id
_entity.type
_entity.pdbx_description
1 polymer ?
#
loop_
_entity_poly.entity_id
_entity_poly.type
_entity_poly.pdbx_seq_one_letter_code
_entity_poly.pdbx_strand_id
1 'polypeptide(L)'
;MWDTCDVVSLYSNVLQNEMIQHFITEEDVQKSIRFVKDAYRPLSERLRNTGSGSDDNSIAHRCAYLHLYSPVHTALVYDVMCRALFQEREYFDSFLRVHSCTRPLKICNLGGGPGADLIGVIAAFQQEFGCIHTSATIIDIVSGWKDILGNIIEELRCGLYGGFELDPHFEWDFLTANLVDKISGDVSNAINSADFITMTKFVSAVVHQNATGMIKNIFKRMKPGALVLFIDNDGGES
;
A
#
# COMPACT_ATOMS: atom_id res chain seq x y z
N MET A 1 6.68 -18.94 7.06
CA MET A 1 5.45 -18.62 6.29
C MET A 1 4.80 -17.53 7.07
N TRP A 2 4.56 -16.37 6.45
CA TRP A 2 3.94 -15.26 7.18
C TRP A 2 2.46 -15.60 7.37
N ASP A 3 2.03 -15.80 8.61
CA ASP A 3 0.68 -16.26 8.90
C ASP A 3 -0.30 -15.07 8.92
N THR A 4 -1.56 -15.34 8.61
CA THR A 4 -2.66 -14.38 8.76
C THR A 4 -2.72 -13.85 10.20
N CYS A 5 -2.40 -14.68 11.20
CA CYS A 5 -2.29 -14.24 12.58
C CYS A 5 -1.22 -13.17 12.81
N ASP A 6 -0.07 -13.26 12.13
CA ASP A 6 1.01 -12.27 12.26
C ASP A 6 0.61 -10.94 11.64
N VAL A 7 0.00 -10.98 10.45
CA VAL A 7 -0.51 -9.79 9.75
C VAL A 7 -1.58 -9.08 10.59
N VAL A 8 -2.53 -9.84 11.16
CA VAL A 8 -3.56 -9.27 12.03
C VAL A 8 -2.95 -8.68 13.30
N SER A 9 -1.94 -9.34 13.89
CA SER A 9 -1.27 -8.86 15.10
C SER A 9 -0.52 -7.56 14.84
N LEU A 10 0.19 -7.44 13.72
CA LEU A 10 0.88 -6.21 13.29
C LEU A 10 -0.07 -5.02 13.28
N TYR A 11 -1.16 -5.13 12.51
CA TYR A 11 -2.09 -4.02 12.37
C TYR A 11 -2.90 -3.76 13.63
N SER A 12 -3.14 -4.78 14.46
CA SER A 12 -3.80 -4.60 15.76
C SER A 12 -2.92 -3.82 16.73
N ASN A 13 -1.62 -4.10 16.79
CA ASN A 13 -0.69 -3.36 17.64
C ASN A 13 -0.59 -1.89 17.21
N VAL A 14 -0.40 -1.65 15.91
CA VAL A 14 -0.38 -0.28 15.36
C VAL A 14 -1.68 0.45 15.67
N LEU A 15 -2.84 -0.19 15.43
CA LEU A 15 -4.14 0.39 15.73
C LEU A 15 -4.28 0.77 17.21
N GLN A 16 -3.88 -0.10 18.14
CA GLN A 16 -3.96 0.20 19.57
C GLN A 16 -3.05 1.38 19.95
N ASN A 17 -1.86 1.44 19.38
CA ASN A 17 -0.93 2.56 19.60
C ASN A 17 -1.52 3.88 19.09
N GLU A 18 -2.09 3.90 17.88
CA GLU A 18 -2.79 5.07 17.32
C GLU A 18 -3.95 5.52 18.21
N MET A 19 -4.76 4.57 18.69
CA MET A 19 -5.90 4.85 19.54
C MET A 19 -5.47 5.49 20.87
N ILE A 20 -4.43 4.96 21.50
CA ILE A 20 -3.89 5.50 22.75
C ILE A 20 -3.28 6.89 22.52
N GLN A 21 -2.44 7.05 21.51
CA GLN A 21 -1.71 8.29 21.23
C GLN A 21 -2.64 9.45 20.89
N HIS A 22 -3.74 9.17 20.18
CA HIS A 22 -4.68 10.18 19.69
C HIS A 22 -5.99 10.24 20.47
N PHE A 23 -6.10 9.52 21.59
CA PHE A 23 -7.29 9.45 22.43
C PHE A 23 -8.56 9.03 21.67
N ILE A 24 -8.42 8.09 20.73
CA ILE A 24 -9.51 7.56 19.91
C ILE A 24 -10.12 6.35 20.60
N THR A 25 -11.44 6.33 20.74
CA THR A 25 -12.16 5.23 21.39
C THR A 25 -12.55 4.15 20.37
N GLU A 26 -12.82 2.93 20.85
CA GLU A 26 -13.37 1.87 20.00
C GLU A 26 -14.70 2.29 19.34
N GLU A 27 -15.51 3.09 20.04
CA GLU A 27 -16.77 3.61 19.51
C GLU A 27 -16.56 4.54 18.31
N ASP A 28 -15.51 5.38 18.36
CA ASP A 28 -15.14 6.24 17.24
C ASP A 28 -14.72 5.42 16.03
N VAL A 29 -13.88 4.40 16.23
CA VAL A 29 -13.49 3.46 15.16
C VAL A 29 -14.71 2.75 14.57
N GLN A 30 -15.62 2.25 15.41
CA GLN A 30 -16.85 1.58 14.95
C GLN A 30 -17.77 2.50 14.14
N LYS A 31 -17.88 3.79 14.52
CA LYS A 31 -18.61 4.79 13.72
C LYS A 31 -17.91 5.01 12.39
N SER A 32 -16.59 5.21 12.42
CA SER A 32 -15.75 5.42 11.24
C SER A 32 -15.74 4.24 10.28
N ILE A 33 -15.89 3.00 10.75
CA ILE A 33 -16.02 1.80 9.90
C ILE A 33 -17.16 1.95 8.88
N ARG A 34 -18.28 2.58 9.25
CA ARG A 34 -19.40 2.77 8.33
C ARG A 34 -19.04 3.72 7.20
N PHE A 35 -18.42 4.86 7.54
CA PHE A 35 -17.95 5.84 6.57
C PHE A 35 -16.90 5.26 5.62
N VAL A 36 -15.92 4.54 6.18
CA VAL A 36 -14.86 3.88 5.39
C VAL A 36 -15.46 2.80 4.48
N LYS A 37 -16.44 2.01 4.93
CA LYS A 37 -17.14 1.06 4.06
C LYS A 37 -17.88 1.76 2.92
N ASP A 38 -18.60 2.84 3.23
CA ASP A 38 -19.36 3.59 2.22
C ASP A 38 -18.43 4.28 1.19
N ALA A 39 -17.24 4.74 1.60
CA ALA A 39 -16.24 5.30 0.70
C ALA A 39 -15.70 4.27 -0.32
N TYR A 40 -15.68 2.99 0.08
CA TYR A 40 -15.20 1.87 -0.74
C TYR A 40 -16.32 1.10 -1.46
N ARG A 41 -17.59 1.55 -1.35
CA ARG A 41 -18.69 0.96 -2.11
C ARG A 41 -18.57 1.27 -3.62
N PRO A 42 -19.16 0.40 -4.47
CA PRO A 42 -19.41 0.69 -5.88
C PRO A 42 -19.95 2.10 -6.10
N LEU A 43 -19.48 2.80 -7.14
CA LEU A 43 -19.94 4.16 -7.41
C LEU A 43 -21.47 4.23 -7.63
N SER A 44 -22.03 3.22 -8.30
CA SER A 44 -23.49 3.08 -8.51
C SER A 44 -24.28 3.19 -7.19
N GLU A 45 -23.67 2.79 -6.08
CA GLU A 45 -24.23 2.88 -4.73
C GLU A 45 -23.84 4.19 -4.01
N ARG A 46 -22.61 4.70 -4.22
CA ARG A 46 -22.14 5.95 -3.60
C ARG A 46 -22.95 7.18 -4.04
N LEU A 47 -23.29 7.28 -5.33
CA LEU A 47 -24.07 8.40 -5.88
C LEU A 47 -25.50 8.48 -5.31
N ARG A 48 -26.03 7.41 -4.70
CA ARG A 48 -27.35 7.40 -4.07
C ARG A 48 -27.35 8.01 -2.67
N ASN A 49 -26.18 8.14 -2.03
CA ASN A 49 -26.03 8.55 -0.64
C ASN A 49 -25.15 9.81 -0.50
N THR A 50 -25.50 10.91 -1.18
CA THR A 50 -24.78 12.18 -1.02
C THR A 50 -25.25 12.94 0.22
N GLY A 51 -24.76 12.53 1.39
CA GLY A 51 -24.83 13.30 2.63
C GLY A 51 -23.44 13.79 3.02
N SER A 52 -23.22 15.12 2.92
CA SER A 52 -22.19 15.95 3.56
C SER A 52 -20.76 15.40 3.71
N GLY A 53 -19.83 16.06 3.02
CA GLY A 53 -18.38 15.87 3.18
C GLY A 53 -17.93 16.03 4.63
N SER A 54 -17.58 14.90 5.24
CA SER A 54 -16.73 14.83 6.43
C SER A 54 -15.28 14.77 5.98
N ASP A 55 -14.39 15.39 6.75
CA ASP A 55 -12.95 15.39 6.55
C ASP A 55 -12.42 13.94 6.41
N ASP A 56 -12.09 13.53 5.18
CA ASP A 56 -11.72 12.16 4.81
C ASP A 56 -10.40 11.72 5.48
N ASN A 57 -9.67 12.67 6.07
CA ASN A 57 -8.39 12.50 6.73
C ASN A 57 -8.47 12.50 8.27
N SER A 58 -9.61 12.11 8.87
CA SER A 58 -9.68 11.94 10.33
C SER A 58 -8.85 10.73 10.79
N ILE A 59 -8.22 10.82 11.96
CA ILE A 59 -7.46 9.71 12.53
C ILE A 59 -8.36 8.49 12.80
N ALA A 60 -9.63 8.70 13.16
CA ALA A 60 -10.59 7.63 13.36
C ALA A 60 -10.93 6.89 12.05
N HIS A 61 -11.02 7.61 10.91
CA HIS A 61 -11.14 6.97 9.59
C HIS A 61 -9.91 6.13 9.25
N ARG A 62 -8.70 6.63 9.54
CA ARG A 62 -7.47 5.87 9.33
C ARG A 62 -7.39 4.62 10.21
N CYS A 63 -7.78 4.72 11.48
CA CYS A 63 -7.90 3.58 12.40
C CYS A 63 -8.92 2.55 11.89
N ALA A 64 -10.08 3.00 11.41
CA ALA A 64 -11.08 2.12 10.82
C ALA A 64 -10.57 1.41 9.56
N TYR A 65 -9.82 2.11 8.69
CA TYR A 65 -9.17 1.50 7.54
C TYR A 65 -8.12 0.46 7.94
N LEU A 66 -7.23 0.80 8.89
CA LEU A 66 -6.22 -0.12 9.43
C LEU A 66 -6.87 -1.41 9.94
N HIS A 67 -8.00 -1.30 10.64
CA HIS A 67 -8.74 -2.44 11.14
C HIS A 67 -9.36 -3.29 10.02
N LEU A 68 -9.99 -2.66 9.03
CA LEU A 68 -10.80 -3.35 8.01
C LEU A 68 -9.97 -3.89 6.84
N TYR A 69 -9.06 -3.07 6.32
CA TYR A 69 -8.51 -3.26 4.98
C TYR A 69 -7.03 -3.56 4.98
N SER A 70 -6.22 -3.00 5.89
CA SER A 70 -4.77 -3.24 5.88
C SER A 70 -4.41 -4.73 5.97
N PRO A 71 -4.93 -5.53 6.92
CA PRO A 71 -4.62 -6.96 6.99
C PRO A 71 -5.00 -7.71 5.70
N VAL A 72 -6.18 -7.40 5.15
CA VAL A 72 -6.71 -8.07 3.97
C VAL A 72 -5.92 -7.69 2.72
N HIS A 73 -5.55 -6.42 2.56
CA HIS A 73 -4.75 -5.95 1.44
C HIS A 73 -3.34 -6.52 1.47
N THR A 74 -2.71 -6.57 2.65
CA THR A 74 -1.41 -7.22 2.82
C THR A 74 -1.47 -8.69 2.47
N ALA A 75 -2.44 -9.44 3.00
CA ALA A 75 -2.61 -10.86 2.71
C ALA A 75 -2.90 -11.12 1.23
N LEU A 76 -3.76 -10.30 0.60
CA LEU A 76 -4.07 -10.38 -0.83
C LEU A 76 -2.84 -10.20 -1.69
N VAL A 77 -2.05 -9.15 -1.41
CA VAL A 77 -0.85 -8.83 -2.20
C VAL A 77 0.23 -9.89 -1.98
N TYR A 78 0.42 -10.33 -0.75
CA TYR A 78 1.33 -11.42 -0.41
C TYR A 78 0.97 -12.70 -1.17
N ASP A 79 -0.30 -13.13 -1.15
CA ASP A 79 -0.75 -14.32 -1.87
C ASP A 79 -0.55 -14.22 -3.40
N VAL A 80 -0.96 -13.09 -3.99
CA VAL A 80 -0.77 -12.85 -5.43
C VAL A 80 0.71 -12.88 -5.79
N MET A 81 1.55 -12.23 -4.98
CA MET A 81 3.00 -12.22 -5.21
C MET A 81 3.60 -13.62 -5.05
N CYS A 82 3.27 -14.37 -4.01
CA CYS A 82 3.75 -15.75 -3.85
C CYS A 82 3.38 -16.62 -5.05
N ARG A 83 2.17 -16.49 -5.59
CA ARG A 83 1.76 -17.20 -6.82
C ARG A 83 2.58 -16.76 -8.04
N ALA A 84 2.78 -15.46 -8.22
CA ALA A 84 3.58 -14.94 -9.33
C ALA A 84 5.06 -15.36 -9.23
N LEU A 85 5.64 -15.29 -8.04
CA LEU A 85 7.02 -15.71 -7.76
C LEU A 85 7.21 -17.20 -8.00
N PHE A 86 6.23 -18.02 -7.63
CA PHE A 86 6.28 -19.46 -7.90
C PHE A 86 6.21 -19.79 -9.39
N GLN A 87 5.33 -19.10 -10.13
CA GLN A 87 5.14 -19.33 -11.58
C GLN A 87 6.33 -18.83 -12.40
N GLU A 88 6.87 -17.66 -12.06
CA GLU A 88 7.90 -16.96 -12.84
C GLU A 88 9.24 -16.86 -12.07
N ARG A 89 9.57 -17.91 -11.33
CA ARG A 89 10.68 -17.91 -10.38
C ARG A 89 12.01 -17.49 -10.99
N GLU A 90 12.37 -18.07 -12.14
CA GLU A 90 13.65 -17.79 -12.82
C GLU A 90 13.74 -16.32 -13.26
N TYR A 91 12.61 -15.75 -13.69
CA TYR A 91 12.55 -14.35 -14.07
C TYR A 91 12.77 -13.44 -12.86
N PHE A 92 12.07 -13.69 -11.75
CA PHE A 92 12.22 -12.91 -10.53
C PHE A 92 13.61 -13.07 -9.88
N ASP A 93 14.17 -14.26 -9.90
CA ASP A 93 15.54 -14.50 -9.44
C ASP A 93 16.55 -13.68 -10.25
N SER A 94 16.45 -13.70 -11.59
CA SER A 94 17.27 -12.88 -12.48
C SER A 94 17.08 -11.37 -12.21
N PHE A 95 15.83 -10.93 -12.06
CA PHE A 95 15.49 -9.55 -11.74
C PHE A 95 16.12 -9.10 -10.42
N LEU A 96 15.96 -9.88 -9.34
CA LEU A 96 16.41 -9.55 -7.99
C LEU A 96 17.92 -9.68 -7.79
N ARG A 97 18.61 -10.57 -8.53
CA ARG A 97 20.08 -10.69 -8.47
C ARG A 97 20.79 -9.39 -8.81
N VAL A 98 20.24 -8.59 -9.73
CA VAL A 98 20.81 -7.28 -10.09
C VAL A 98 20.79 -6.33 -8.88
N HIS A 99 19.77 -6.42 -8.04
CA HIS A 99 19.59 -5.56 -6.86
C HIS A 99 20.39 -6.01 -5.66
N SER A 100 20.35 -7.32 -5.37
CA SER A 100 20.95 -7.91 -4.17
C SER A 100 22.45 -7.63 -4.01
N CYS A 101 23.16 -7.29 -5.08
CA CYS A 101 24.61 -7.05 -5.07
C CYS A 101 25.02 -5.57 -5.24
N THR A 102 24.14 -4.68 -5.71
CA THR A 102 24.58 -3.35 -6.21
C THR A 102 23.78 -2.16 -5.73
N ARG A 103 22.48 -2.31 -5.41
CA ARG A 103 21.60 -1.22 -4.99
C ARG A 103 20.26 -1.75 -4.47
N PRO A 104 19.55 -1.01 -3.59
CA PRO A 104 18.22 -1.42 -3.15
C PRO A 104 17.27 -1.60 -4.34
N LEU A 105 16.36 -2.56 -4.20
CA LEU A 105 15.17 -2.66 -5.04
C LEU A 105 14.23 -1.50 -4.68
N LYS A 106 13.98 -0.59 -5.62
CA LYS A 106 13.13 0.59 -5.40
C LYS A 106 11.68 0.26 -5.71
N ILE A 107 10.82 0.29 -4.69
CA ILE A 107 9.39 0.05 -4.80
C ILE A 107 8.66 1.40 -4.80
N CYS A 108 7.74 1.63 -5.75
CA CYS A 108 6.89 2.82 -5.75
C CYS A 108 5.42 2.41 -5.66
N ASN A 109 4.76 2.86 -4.61
CA ASN A 109 3.39 2.48 -4.28
C ASN A 109 2.43 3.60 -4.65
N LEU A 110 1.58 3.39 -5.66
CA LEU A 110 0.65 4.41 -6.16
C LEU A 110 -0.74 4.21 -5.55
N GLY A 111 -1.23 5.21 -4.82
CA GLY A 111 -2.42 5.08 -3.97
C GLY A 111 -2.22 4.07 -2.84
N GLY A 112 -1.02 4.02 -2.27
CA GLY A 112 -0.62 2.97 -1.34
C GLY A 112 -1.25 3.08 0.05
N GLY A 113 -1.94 4.18 0.37
CA GLY A 113 -2.49 4.41 1.70
C GLY A 113 -1.42 4.21 2.80
N PRO A 114 -1.67 3.38 3.83
CA PRO A 114 -0.71 3.09 4.89
C PRO A 114 0.44 2.15 4.46
N GLY A 115 0.55 1.77 3.19
CA GLY A 115 1.61 0.88 2.67
C GLY A 115 1.35 -0.62 2.90
N ALA A 116 0.09 -1.04 3.05
CA ALA A 116 -0.26 -2.43 3.32
C ALA A 116 0.20 -3.39 2.20
N ASP A 117 0.11 -2.94 0.95
CA ASP A 117 0.55 -3.68 -0.23
C ASP A 117 2.07 -3.75 -0.35
N LEU A 118 2.78 -2.67 -0.01
CA LEU A 118 4.23 -2.68 0.14
C LEU A 118 4.70 -3.80 1.09
N ILE A 119 4.09 -3.93 2.29
CA ILE A 119 4.51 -4.97 3.23
C ILE A 119 4.22 -6.37 2.65
N GLY A 120 3.08 -6.54 1.97
CA GLY A 120 2.74 -7.80 1.28
C GLY A 120 3.79 -8.20 0.23
N VAL A 121 4.26 -7.24 -0.57
CA VAL A 121 5.32 -7.46 -1.57
C VAL A 121 6.64 -7.85 -0.90
N ILE A 122 7.09 -7.09 0.10
CA ILE A 122 8.37 -7.35 0.77
C ILE A 122 8.35 -8.73 1.42
N ALA A 123 7.26 -9.09 2.09
CA ALA A 123 7.17 -10.39 2.74
C ALA A 123 7.16 -11.56 1.76
N ALA A 124 6.50 -11.41 0.61
CA ALA A 124 6.51 -12.43 -0.44
C ALA A 124 7.91 -12.62 -1.03
N PHE A 125 8.63 -11.52 -1.29
CA PHE A 125 10.03 -11.59 -1.71
C PHE A 125 10.92 -12.23 -0.65
N GLN A 126 10.75 -11.86 0.62
CA GLN A 126 11.54 -12.41 1.72
C GLN A 126 11.34 -13.91 1.90
N GLN A 127 10.10 -14.38 1.75
CA GLN A 127 9.82 -15.81 1.83
C GLN A 127 10.53 -16.61 0.74
N GLU A 128 10.55 -16.10 -0.49
CA GLU A 128 11.07 -16.86 -1.63
C GLU A 128 12.58 -16.73 -1.79
N PHE A 129 13.14 -15.55 -1.52
CA PHE A 129 14.54 -15.21 -1.82
C PHE A 129 15.37 -14.80 -0.61
N GLY A 130 14.77 -14.76 0.59
CA GLY A 130 15.41 -14.21 1.79
C GLY A 130 15.37 -12.68 1.83
N CYS A 131 16.02 -12.09 2.84
CA CYS A 131 16.00 -10.64 3.02
C CYS A 131 16.59 -9.91 1.79
N ILE A 132 15.81 -9.00 1.22
CA ILE A 132 16.20 -8.18 0.08
C ILE A 132 16.36 -6.74 0.55
N HIS A 133 17.48 -6.12 0.21
CA HIS A 133 17.66 -4.70 0.44
C HIS A 133 16.67 -3.91 -0.42
N THR A 134 15.70 -3.25 0.21
CA THR A 134 14.62 -2.54 -0.48
C THR A 134 14.51 -1.10 0.01
N SER A 135 14.01 -0.22 -0.85
CA SER A 135 13.52 1.09 -0.43
C SER A 135 12.19 1.39 -1.10
N ALA A 136 11.36 2.21 -0.46
CA ALA A 136 10.01 2.46 -0.91
C ALA A 136 9.67 3.95 -1.02
N THR A 137 8.83 4.30 -1.98
CA THR A 137 8.15 5.60 -2.01
C THR A 137 6.66 5.37 -2.15
N ILE A 138 5.88 5.87 -1.19
CA ILE A 138 4.43 5.78 -1.22
C ILE A 138 3.91 7.13 -1.73
N ILE A 139 2.97 7.08 -2.67
CA ILE A 139 2.35 8.27 -3.26
C ILE A 139 0.85 8.16 -3.06
N ASP A 140 0.29 9.05 -2.25
CA ASP A 140 -1.14 9.05 -1.93
C ASP A 140 -1.67 10.48 -1.76
N ILE A 141 -2.97 10.69 -1.91
CA ILE A 141 -3.60 12.00 -1.72
C ILE A 141 -3.79 12.33 -0.24
N VAL A 142 -3.90 11.32 0.63
CA VAL A 142 -4.15 11.48 2.05
C VAL A 142 -2.83 11.51 2.82
N SER A 143 -2.40 12.71 3.22
CA SER A 143 -1.11 12.91 3.91
C SER A 143 -1.00 12.20 5.26
N GLY A 144 -2.12 11.98 5.95
CA GLY A 144 -2.14 11.33 7.26
C GLY A 144 -1.67 9.88 7.24
N TRP A 145 -1.57 9.24 6.08
CA TRP A 145 -0.98 7.91 5.97
C TRP A 145 0.52 7.89 6.22
N LYS A 146 1.21 9.02 6.08
CA LYS A 146 2.65 9.10 6.36
C LYS A 146 2.97 8.70 7.80
N ASP A 147 2.19 9.21 8.75
CA ASP A 147 2.40 8.93 10.17
C ASP A 147 2.07 7.47 10.48
N ILE A 148 0.96 6.97 9.94
CA ILE A 148 0.54 5.57 10.07
C ILE A 148 1.59 4.61 9.50
N LEU A 149 2.10 4.88 8.31
CA LEU A 149 3.16 4.09 7.69
C LEU A 149 4.42 4.10 8.57
N GLY A 150 4.80 5.26 9.11
CA GLY A 150 5.92 5.35 10.04
C GLY A 150 5.75 4.43 11.25
N ASN A 151 4.55 4.39 11.82
CA ASN A 151 4.24 3.54 12.96
C ASN A 151 4.19 2.04 12.60
N ILE A 152 3.74 1.68 11.38
CA ILE A 152 3.84 0.31 10.86
C ILE A 152 5.29 -0.12 10.71
N ILE A 153 6.14 0.73 10.11
CA ILE A 153 7.56 0.43 9.90
C ILE A 153 8.30 0.29 11.23
N GLU A 154 8.00 1.13 12.22
CA GLU A 154 8.60 1.03 13.54
C GLU A 154 8.15 -0.25 14.27
N GLU A 155 6.86 -0.57 14.24
CA GLU A 155 6.35 -1.83 14.81
C GLU A 155 7.02 -3.05 14.15
N LEU A 156 7.22 -3.03 12.83
CA LEU A 156 7.94 -4.09 12.11
C LEU A 156 9.42 -4.21 12.48
N ARG A 157 10.08 -3.10 12.87
CA ARG A 157 11.49 -3.11 13.29
C ARG A 157 11.67 -3.63 14.71
N CYS A 158 10.69 -3.41 15.58
CA CYS A 158 10.77 -3.78 17.00
C CYS A 158 10.02 -5.08 17.34
N GLY A 159 9.03 -5.46 16.53
CA GLY A 159 8.18 -6.62 16.74
C GLY A 159 8.70 -7.91 16.12
N LEU A 160 7.96 -9.00 16.32
CA LEU A 160 8.24 -10.33 15.76
C LEU A 160 6.97 -10.87 15.10
N TYR A 161 7.03 -11.10 13.78
CA TYR A 161 5.87 -11.45 12.94
C TYR A 161 6.15 -12.64 12.04
N GLY A 162 6.15 -13.87 12.60
CA GLY A 162 6.24 -15.09 11.78
C GLY A 162 7.55 -15.27 10.99
N GLY A 163 8.65 -14.67 11.46
CA GLY A 163 9.94 -14.67 10.77
C GLY A 163 10.06 -13.66 9.62
N PHE A 164 9.05 -12.81 9.43
CA PHE A 164 9.22 -11.56 8.67
C PHE A 164 10.15 -10.64 9.45
N GLU A 165 11.17 -10.14 8.77
CA GLU A 165 12.17 -9.24 9.34
C GLU A 165 12.42 -8.13 8.33
N LEU A 166 11.98 -6.92 8.65
CA LEU A 166 12.24 -5.77 7.79
C LEU A 166 13.73 -5.48 7.79
N ASP A 167 14.29 -5.27 6.60
CA ASP A 167 15.69 -4.88 6.44
C ASP A 167 16.03 -3.69 7.36
N PRO A 168 17.06 -3.77 8.23
CA PRO A 168 17.49 -2.65 9.06
C PRO A 168 17.84 -1.38 8.26
N HIS A 169 18.22 -1.55 6.99
CA HIS A 169 18.52 -0.47 6.05
C HIS A 169 17.33 -0.10 5.16
N PHE A 170 16.13 -0.60 5.47
CA PHE A 170 14.91 -0.23 4.75
C PHE A 170 14.64 1.27 4.89
N GLU A 171 14.69 1.96 3.75
CA GLU A 171 14.37 3.38 3.63
C GLU A 171 13.00 3.54 2.99
N TRP A 172 12.22 4.50 3.50
CA TRP A 172 10.94 4.85 2.91
C TRP A 172 10.73 6.35 2.84
N ASP A 173 9.96 6.78 1.86
CA ASP A 173 9.47 8.15 1.71
C ASP A 173 7.98 8.16 1.39
N PHE A 174 7.33 9.29 1.66
CA PHE A 174 5.91 9.49 1.42
C PHE A 174 5.66 10.84 0.75
N LEU A 175 5.09 10.78 -0.44
CA LEU A 175 4.74 11.94 -1.26
C LEU A 175 3.22 12.14 -1.27
N THR A 176 2.76 13.27 -0.74
CA THR A 176 1.35 13.64 -0.86
C THR A 176 1.06 14.20 -2.25
N ALA A 177 0.31 13.49 -3.07
CA ALA A 177 -0.03 13.92 -4.42
C ALA A 177 -1.33 13.30 -4.94
N ASN A 178 -2.11 14.11 -5.66
CA ASN A 178 -3.19 13.61 -6.51
C ASN A 178 -2.62 13.22 -7.89
N LEU A 179 -2.63 11.93 -8.21
CA LEU A 179 -2.07 11.41 -9.45
C LEU A 179 -2.92 11.72 -10.69
N VAL A 180 -4.18 12.11 -10.51
CA VAL A 180 -5.04 12.61 -11.59
C VAL A 180 -4.59 13.99 -12.07
N ASP A 181 -4.06 14.80 -11.15
CA ASP A 181 -3.57 16.14 -11.44
C ASP A 181 -2.20 16.11 -12.12
N LYS A 182 -1.61 17.30 -12.32
CA LYS A 182 -0.26 17.41 -12.87
C LYS A 182 0.75 16.77 -11.91
N ILE A 183 1.36 15.67 -12.36
CA ILE A 183 2.47 15.00 -11.67
C ILE A 183 3.63 15.99 -11.43
N SER A 184 4.01 16.19 -10.16
CA SER A 184 5.14 17.03 -9.75
C SER A 184 6.49 16.40 -10.13
N GLY A 185 7.57 17.17 -10.00
CA GLY A 185 8.93 16.68 -10.25
C GLY A 185 9.29 15.47 -9.38
N ASP A 186 9.02 15.56 -8.08
CA ASP A 186 9.38 14.52 -7.11
C ASP A 186 8.59 13.22 -7.35
N VAL A 187 7.27 13.33 -7.59
CA VAL A 187 6.43 12.19 -7.96
C VAL A 187 6.91 11.56 -9.28
N SER A 188 7.28 12.40 -10.26
CA SER A 188 7.82 11.91 -11.52
C SER A 188 9.14 11.17 -11.32
N ASN A 189 10.01 11.65 -10.43
CA ASN A 189 11.30 11.03 -10.11
C ASN A 189 11.11 9.70 -9.35
N ALA A 190 10.15 9.64 -8.43
CA ALA A 190 9.80 8.41 -7.72
C ALA A 190 9.32 7.33 -8.71
N ILE A 191 8.37 7.66 -9.59
CA ILE A 191 7.88 6.73 -10.63
C ILE A 191 9.01 6.32 -11.60
N ASN A 192 9.82 7.28 -12.03
CA ASN A 192 10.89 7.00 -13.00
C ASN A 192 12.02 6.14 -12.43
N SER A 193 12.33 6.29 -11.15
CA SER A 193 13.41 5.55 -10.51
C SER A 193 12.99 4.18 -9.96
N ALA A 194 11.68 3.91 -9.83
CA ALA A 194 11.15 2.64 -9.33
C ALA A 194 11.52 1.45 -10.21
N ASP A 195 11.93 0.34 -9.58
CA ASP A 195 12.12 -0.97 -10.20
C ASP A 195 10.82 -1.78 -10.20
N PHE A 196 10.01 -1.60 -9.16
CA PHE A 196 8.76 -2.30 -8.94
C PHE A 196 7.68 -1.28 -8.56
N ILE A 197 6.54 -1.33 -9.22
CA ILE A 197 5.42 -0.41 -8.98
C ILE A 197 4.20 -1.21 -8.58
N THR A 198 3.52 -0.80 -7.51
CA THR A 198 2.26 -1.38 -7.07
C THR A 198 1.10 -0.43 -7.34
N MET A 199 0.01 -0.99 -7.84
CA MET A 199 -1.27 -0.33 -8.10
C MET A 199 -2.39 -1.23 -7.56
N THR A 200 -2.65 -1.15 -6.25
CA THR A 200 -3.65 -1.97 -5.55
C THR A 200 -4.91 -1.16 -5.27
N LYS A 201 -6.07 -1.55 -5.80
CA LYS A 201 -7.34 -0.78 -5.74
C LYS A 201 -7.18 0.68 -6.22
N PHE A 202 -6.23 0.91 -7.13
CA PHE A 202 -5.80 2.24 -7.53
C PHE A 202 -6.73 2.86 -8.57
N VAL A 203 -7.13 2.09 -9.58
CA VAL A 203 -7.95 2.58 -10.69
C VAL A 203 -9.41 2.63 -10.29
N SER A 204 -9.92 1.63 -9.56
CA SER A 204 -11.30 1.65 -9.03
C SER A 204 -11.61 2.89 -8.18
N ALA A 205 -10.62 3.44 -7.48
CA ALA A 205 -10.77 4.67 -6.71
C ALA A 205 -10.96 5.93 -7.58
N VAL A 206 -10.50 5.93 -8.84
CA VAL A 206 -10.46 7.11 -9.71
C VAL A 206 -11.14 6.93 -11.07
N VAL A 207 -11.98 5.90 -11.26
CA VAL A 207 -12.68 5.60 -12.54
C VAL A 207 -13.40 6.81 -13.14
N HIS A 208 -13.85 7.76 -12.33
CA HIS A 208 -14.56 8.98 -12.77
C HIS A 208 -13.66 10.18 -13.07
N GLN A 209 -12.36 10.03 -12.86
CA GLN A 209 -11.37 11.09 -12.95
C GLN A 209 -10.29 10.71 -13.96
N ASN A 210 -10.56 10.89 -15.26
CA ASN A 210 -9.62 10.65 -16.39
C ASN A 210 -8.58 9.54 -16.14
N ALA A 211 -9.03 8.37 -15.66
CA ALA A 211 -8.13 7.32 -15.19
C ALA A 211 -7.16 6.87 -16.29
N THR A 212 -7.66 6.80 -17.53
CA THR A 212 -6.85 6.51 -18.72
C THR A 212 -5.71 7.51 -18.92
N GLY A 213 -5.98 8.82 -18.74
CA GLY A 213 -4.96 9.85 -18.85
C GLY A 213 -3.89 9.74 -17.75
N MET A 214 -4.33 9.51 -16.52
CA MET A 214 -3.45 9.27 -15.37
C MET A 214 -2.55 8.04 -15.61
N ILE A 215 -3.13 6.88 -15.96
CA ILE A 215 -2.39 5.64 -16.24
C ILE A 215 -1.37 5.89 -17.35
N LYS A 216 -1.78 6.49 -18.48
CA LYS A 216 -0.84 6.84 -19.57
C LYS A 216 0.30 7.74 -19.10
N ASN A 217 0.02 8.69 -18.20
CA ASN A 217 1.04 9.58 -17.66
C ASN A 217 2.03 8.85 -16.74
N ILE A 218 1.56 7.88 -15.95
CA ILE A 218 2.40 7.03 -15.10
C ILE A 218 3.30 6.15 -15.98
N PHE A 219 2.71 5.38 -16.91
CA PHE A 219 3.47 4.46 -17.78
C PHE A 219 4.51 5.16 -18.64
N LYS A 220 4.25 6.40 -19.10
CA LYS A 220 5.23 7.22 -19.83
C LYS A 220 6.46 7.60 -19.00
N ARG A 221 6.35 7.58 -17.67
CA ARG A 221 7.42 7.99 -16.75
C ARG A 221 8.21 6.80 -16.22
N MET A 222 7.61 5.62 -16.23
CA MET A 222 8.28 4.39 -15.81
C MET A 222 9.55 4.16 -16.62
N LYS A 223 10.60 3.70 -15.94
CA LYS A 223 11.80 3.27 -16.66
C LYS A 223 11.56 1.93 -17.38
N PRO A 224 12.28 1.69 -18.48
CA PRO A 224 12.29 0.37 -19.11
C PRO A 224 12.73 -0.72 -18.14
N GLY A 225 12.06 -1.87 -18.17
CA GLY A 225 12.33 -3.01 -17.30
C GLY A 225 11.73 -2.91 -15.88
N ALA A 226 11.04 -1.82 -15.54
CA ALA A 226 10.26 -1.77 -14.30
C ALA A 226 9.07 -2.73 -14.36
N LEU A 227 8.79 -3.39 -13.23
CA LEU A 227 7.66 -4.30 -13.06
C LEU A 227 6.45 -3.56 -12.47
N VAL A 228 5.25 -4.03 -12.82
CA VAL A 228 4.00 -3.51 -12.25
C VAL A 228 3.19 -4.66 -11.68
N LEU A 229 2.85 -4.57 -10.40
CA LEU A 229 1.78 -5.33 -9.80
C LEU A 229 0.48 -4.50 -9.87
N PHE A 230 -0.49 -5.00 -10.61
CA PHE A 230 -1.80 -4.38 -10.75
C PHE A 230 -2.87 -5.32 -10.18
N ILE A 231 -3.54 -4.90 -9.11
CA ILE A 231 -4.63 -5.64 -8.48
C ILE A 231 -5.80 -4.68 -8.31
N ASP A 232 -6.87 -4.90 -9.06
CA ASP A 232 -8.06 -4.06 -8.98
C ASP A 232 -9.35 -4.87 -9.09
N ASN A 233 -10.47 -4.26 -8.72
CA ASN A 233 -11.80 -4.80 -8.95
C ASN A 233 -12.18 -4.65 -10.42
N ASP A 234 -12.98 -5.59 -10.94
CA ASP A 234 -13.52 -5.56 -12.30
C ASP A 234 -14.68 -4.54 -12.45
N GLY A 235 -14.43 -3.27 -12.14
CA GLY A 235 -15.42 -2.20 -12.33
C GLY A 235 -16.36 -1.91 -11.15
N GLY A 236 -16.05 -2.43 -9.96
CA GLY A 236 -16.81 -2.10 -8.75
C GLY A 236 -18.14 -2.83 -8.65
N GLU A 237 -18.25 -4.06 -9.13
CA GLU A 237 -19.33 -4.96 -8.70
C GLU A 237 -18.73 -6.00 -7.76
N SER A 238 -18.91 -5.77 -6.46
CA SER A 238 -18.69 -6.74 -5.39
C SER A 238 -20.04 -7.13 -4.81
#